data_AF-A0A7H1PRD9-F1
#
_entry.id   AF-A0A7H1PRD9-F1
#
_cell.length_a   1.000
_cell.length_b   1.000
_cell.length_c   1.000
_cell.angle_alpha   90.00
_cell.angle_beta   90.00
_cell.angle_gamma   90.00
#
_symmetry.space_group_name_H-M   'P 1'
#
loop_
_entity.id
_entity.type
_entity.pdbx_description
1 polymer ?
#
loop_
_entity_poly.entity_id
_entity_poly.type
_entity_poly.pdbx_seq_one_letter_code
_entity_poly.pdbx_strand_id
1 'polypeptide(L)'
;MADEQTAFTGGVGIAEERCGNARKPAEWRDTHVRVRGPAVDGIGAAFAQNWAECHDELFDDHDRFTEHPQTGSSVVQVVRGSASIGWQDMQTLIRVTLTSAEERFRLATAYFAPDTYFIDLLCETAQRGVRAEMRGGPAGRGDRHRAPASRAVQTLG
;
A
#
# COMPACT_ATOMS: atom_id res chain seq x y z
N MET A 1 -6.22 -11.36 -10.49
CA MET A 1 -7.65 -11.57 -10.16
C MET A 1 -7.99 -13.01 -10.47
N ALA A 2 -8.98 -13.58 -9.82
CA ALA A 2 -9.56 -14.87 -10.15
C ALA A 2 -11.06 -14.66 -10.32
N ASP A 3 -11.67 -15.42 -11.24
CA ASP A 3 -13.14 -15.53 -11.46
C ASP A 3 -13.96 -14.22 -11.48
N GLU A 4 -13.32 -13.08 -11.73
CA GLU A 4 -13.89 -11.72 -11.62
C GLU A 4 -14.44 -11.36 -10.24
N GLN A 5 -14.53 -12.28 -9.27
CA GLN A 5 -15.13 -12.03 -7.96
C GLN A 5 -14.11 -11.91 -6.83
N THR A 6 -12.89 -12.40 -7.06
CA THR A 6 -11.83 -12.37 -6.05
C THR A 6 -10.57 -11.70 -6.61
N ALA A 7 -10.13 -10.65 -5.91
CA ALA A 7 -8.87 -9.98 -6.20
C ALA A 7 -7.86 -10.17 -5.06
N PHE A 8 -6.58 -10.07 -5.41
CA PHE A 8 -5.46 -10.16 -4.48
C PHE A 8 -4.54 -8.97 -4.75
N THR A 9 -4.12 -8.27 -3.70
CA THR A 9 -3.22 -7.11 -3.80
C THR A 9 -2.37 -6.98 -2.54
N GLY A 10 -1.19 -6.37 -2.66
CA GLY A 10 -0.23 -6.19 -1.58
C GLY A 10 1.20 -6.19 -2.09
N GLY A 11 2.18 -6.26 -1.19
CA GLY A 11 3.59 -6.16 -1.59
C GLY A 11 4.17 -7.47 -2.15
N VAL A 12 3.53 -8.63 -1.90
CA VAL A 12 4.04 -9.96 -2.31
C VAL A 12 4.08 -10.12 -3.83
N GLY A 13 5.27 -10.38 -4.37
CA GLY A 13 5.48 -10.84 -5.74
C GLY A 13 5.48 -12.37 -5.84
N ILE A 14 5.30 -12.89 -7.05
CA ILE A 14 5.38 -14.33 -7.34
C ILE A 14 6.83 -14.68 -7.68
N ALA A 15 7.59 -15.12 -6.68
CA ALA A 15 8.99 -15.53 -6.83
C ALA A 15 9.38 -16.52 -5.73
N GLU A 16 10.41 -17.35 -5.99
CA GLU A 16 10.84 -18.39 -5.05
C GLU A 16 11.34 -17.80 -3.72
N GLU A 17 11.96 -16.62 -3.75
CA GLU A 17 12.44 -15.92 -2.55
C GLU A 17 11.31 -15.38 -1.66
N ARG A 18 10.08 -15.35 -2.19
CA ARG A 18 8.87 -14.92 -1.48
C ARG A 18 8.15 -16.10 -0.82
N CYS A 19 8.61 -17.32 -1.05
CA CYS A 19 8.09 -18.53 -0.40
C CYS A 19 8.45 -18.56 1.09
N GLY A 20 7.56 -19.11 1.92
CA GLY A 20 7.75 -19.22 3.36
C GLY A 20 6.51 -18.78 4.13
N ASN A 21 6.66 -18.59 5.45
CA ASN A 21 5.57 -18.08 6.30
C ASN A 21 5.93 -16.79 7.04
N ALA A 22 7.03 -16.14 6.62
CA ALA A 22 7.57 -14.91 7.18
C ALA A 22 7.83 -14.98 8.70
N ARG A 23 8.14 -16.17 9.22
CA ARG A 23 8.40 -16.37 10.66
C ARG A 23 9.87 -16.39 11.01
N LYS A 24 10.75 -16.56 10.01
CA LYS A 24 12.21 -16.56 10.21
C LYS A 24 12.83 -15.25 9.72
N PRO A 25 13.93 -14.77 10.33
CA PRO A 25 14.61 -13.56 9.87
C PRO A 25 15.13 -13.61 8.43
N ALA A 26 15.33 -14.81 7.88
CA ALA A 26 15.77 -15.02 6.50
C ALA A 26 14.60 -15.01 5.48
N GLU A 27 13.35 -15.00 5.96
CA GLU A 27 12.17 -15.01 5.10
C GLU A 27 11.66 -13.58 4.89
N TRP A 28 11.19 -13.29 3.68
CA TRP A 28 10.60 -11.99 3.37
C TRP A 28 9.27 -11.81 4.10
N ARG A 29 9.13 -10.69 4.80
CA ARG A 29 7.86 -10.30 5.41
C ARG A 29 7.17 -9.25 4.56
N ASP A 30 5.95 -9.57 4.16
CA ASP A 30 5.10 -8.67 3.40
C ASP A 30 3.64 -8.78 3.87
N THR A 31 2.78 -7.88 3.39
CA THR A 31 1.34 -7.92 3.63
C THR A 31 0.62 -8.10 2.30
N HIS A 32 -0.29 -9.06 2.27
CA HIS A 32 -1.13 -9.33 1.12
C HIS A 32 -2.57 -9.48 1.58
N VAL A 33 -3.50 -8.94 0.81
CA VAL A 33 -4.92 -8.96 1.12
C VAL A 33 -5.69 -9.64 -0.01
N ARG A 34 -6.70 -10.42 0.39
CA ARG A 34 -7.72 -10.95 -0.51
C ARG A 34 -8.96 -10.06 -0.40
N VAL A 35 -9.42 -9.55 -1.53
CA VAL A 35 -10.57 -8.65 -1.65
C VAL A 35 -11.72 -9.37 -2.34
N ARG A 36 -12.93 -9.18 -1.82
CA ARG A 36 -14.20 -9.61 -2.38
C ARG A 36 -15.22 -8.49 -2.19
N GLY A 37 -16.22 -8.43 -3.07
CA GLY A 37 -17.22 -7.36 -3.08
C GLY A 37 -16.84 -6.21 -4.02
N PRO A 38 -17.56 -5.08 -3.97
CA PRO A 38 -17.48 -4.01 -4.97
C PRO A 38 -16.08 -3.45 -5.25
N ALA A 39 -15.15 -3.54 -4.29
CA ALA A 39 -13.78 -3.07 -4.47
C ALA A 39 -12.97 -3.90 -5.49
N VAL A 40 -13.45 -5.08 -5.90
CA VAL A 40 -12.82 -5.87 -6.96
C VAL A 40 -12.84 -5.12 -8.29
N ASP A 41 -13.93 -4.40 -8.60
CA ASP A 41 -14.03 -3.56 -9.80
C ASP A 41 -12.95 -2.49 -9.86
N GLY A 42 -12.65 -1.86 -8.72
CA GLY A 42 -11.59 -0.85 -8.62
C GLY A 42 -10.21 -1.43 -8.92
N ILE A 43 -9.95 -2.67 -8.50
CA ILE A 43 -8.69 -3.38 -8.81
C ILE A 43 -8.64 -3.75 -10.29
N GLY A 44 -9.76 -4.24 -10.85
CA GLY A 44 -9.88 -4.53 -12.29
C GLY A 44 -9.67 -3.30 -13.16
N ALA A 45 -10.30 -2.18 -12.81
CA ALA A 45 -10.13 -0.91 -13.50
C ALA A 45 -8.67 -0.42 -13.46
N ALA A 46 -8.01 -0.51 -12.30
CA ALA A 46 -6.59 -0.16 -12.18
C ALA A 46 -5.68 -1.04 -13.04
N PHE A 47 -6.00 -2.34 -13.16
CA PHE A 47 -5.29 -3.26 -14.03
C PHE A 47 -5.50 -2.91 -15.52
N ALA A 48 -6.75 -2.72 -15.94
CA ALA A 48 -7.07 -2.37 -17.32
C ALA A 48 -6.42 -1.05 -17.77
N GLN A 49 -6.42 -0.04 -16.91
CA GLN A 49 -5.72 1.22 -17.19
C GLN A 49 -4.21 1.01 -17.39
N ASN A 50 -3.59 0.13 -16.61
CA ASN A 50 -2.18 -0.20 -16.79
C ASN A 50 -1.94 -1.00 -18.07
N TRP A 51 -2.88 -1.90 -18.44
CA TRP A 51 -2.81 -2.68 -19.67
C TRP A 51 -2.93 -1.79 -20.92
N ALA A 52 -3.79 -0.78 -20.88
CA ALA A 52 -4.01 0.20 -21.94
C ALA A 52 -2.75 0.98 -22.33
N GLU A 53 -1.85 1.20 -21.36
CA GLU A 53 -0.60 1.90 -21.60
C GLU A 53 0.39 1.06 -22.42
N CYS A 54 0.18 -0.25 -22.52
CA CYS A 54 1.07 -1.19 -23.21
C CYS A 54 0.47 -1.82 -24.47
N HIS A 55 -0.86 -1.80 -24.63
CA HIS A 55 -1.59 -2.46 -25.71
C HIS A 55 -2.78 -1.63 -26.20
N ASP A 56 -2.97 -1.59 -27.53
CA ASP A 56 -4.07 -0.85 -28.17
C ASP A 56 -5.42 -1.57 -28.04
N GLU A 57 -5.43 -2.91 -27.97
CA GLU A 57 -6.63 -3.71 -27.72
C GLU A 57 -6.76 -4.01 -26.23
N LEU A 58 -7.85 -3.51 -25.66
CA LEU A 58 -8.03 -3.42 -24.22
C LEU A 58 -8.95 -4.48 -23.64
N PHE A 59 -9.98 -4.87 -24.39
CA PHE A 59 -11.06 -5.71 -23.91
C PHE A 59 -11.72 -6.47 -25.06
N ASP A 60 -12.22 -7.66 -24.78
CA ASP A 60 -13.16 -8.37 -25.65
C ASP A 60 -14.55 -8.51 -25.00
N ASP A 61 -15.50 -9.14 -25.69
CA ASP A 61 -16.90 -9.26 -25.23
C ASP A 61 -17.07 -10.00 -23.88
N HIS A 62 -16.03 -10.69 -23.40
CA HIS A 62 -16.00 -11.42 -22.12
C HIS A 62 -15.59 -10.55 -20.95
N ASP A 63 -14.91 -9.40 -21.17
CA ASP A 63 -14.52 -8.53 -20.08
C ASP A 63 -15.73 -7.77 -19.53
N ARG A 64 -16.26 -8.22 -18.39
CA ARG A 64 -17.45 -7.61 -17.79
C ARG A 64 -17.23 -7.32 -16.32
N PHE A 65 -17.59 -6.10 -15.93
CA PHE A 65 -17.84 -5.81 -14.52
C PHE A 65 -19.09 -6.61 -14.11
N THR A 66 -18.92 -7.49 -13.13
CA THR A 66 -20.01 -8.32 -12.60
C THR A 66 -20.56 -7.68 -11.33
N GLU A 67 -21.85 -7.88 -11.08
CA GLU A 67 -22.42 -7.37 -9.83
C GLU A 67 -21.77 -8.06 -8.62
N HIS A 68 -21.21 -7.26 -7.73
CA HIS A 68 -20.55 -7.76 -6.53
C HIS A 68 -21.39 -7.46 -5.29
N PRO A 69 -21.97 -8.47 -4.63
CA PRO A 69 -22.64 -8.25 -3.36
C PRO A 69 -21.62 -7.81 -2.31
N GLN A 70 -21.99 -6.82 -1.49
CA GLN A 70 -21.17 -6.41 -0.36
C GLN A 70 -21.30 -7.42 0.77
N THR A 71 -20.41 -8.41 0.80
CA THR A 71 -20.44 -9.51 1.78
C THR A 71 -19.91 -9.13 3.17
N GLY A 72 -19.39 -7.91 3.36
CA GLY A 72 -18.81 -7.45 4.64
C GLY A 72 -19.09 -5.97 4.89
N SER A 73 -18.66 -5.46 6.04
CA SER A 73 -18.90 -4.06 6.46
C SER A 73 -17.72 -3.11 6.24
N SER A 74 -16.57 -3.62 5.80
CA SER A 74 -15.38 -2.81 5.56
C SER A 74 -15.58 -1.91 4.35
N VAL A 75 -15.35 -0.61 4.54
CA VAL A 75 -15.22 0.34 3.43
C VAL A 75 -13.83 0.17 2.82
N VAL A 76 -13.77 -0.08 1.52
CA VAL A 76 -12.52 -0.27 0.78
C VAL A 76 -12.45 0.73 -0.36
N GLN A 77 -11.40 1.54 -0.37
CA GLN A 77 -11.08 2.42 -1.47
C GLN A 77 -9.84 1.90 -2.18
N VAL A 78 -9.96 1.68 -3.49
CA VAL A 78 -8.83 1.31 -4.35
C VAL A 78 -8.22 2.60 -4.87
N VAL A 79 -6.91 2.77 -4.66
CA VAL A 79 -6.15 3.91 -5.19
C VAL A 79 -5.04 3.35 -6.06
N ARG A 80 -5.03 3.73 -7.33
CA ARG A 80 -3.98 3.35 -8.28
C ARG A 80 -2.71 4.14 -7.96
N GLY A 81 -1.60 3.44 -7.80
CA GLY A 81 -0.27 4.07 -7.85
C GLY A 81 0.18 4.21 -9.30
N SER A 82 0.70 5.37 -9.67
CA SER A 82 1.40 5.56 -10.95
C SER A 82 2.87 5.85 -10.69
N ALA A 83 3.74 5.28 -11.53
CA ALA A 83 5.18 5.58 -11.54
C ALA A 83 5.50 6.89 -12.28
N SER A 84 4.50 7.52 -12.91
CA SER A 84 4.65 8.80 -13.59
C SER A 84 4.98 9.91 -12.59
N ILE A 85 6.05 10.65 -12.88
CA ILE A 85 6.48 11.82 -12.10
C ILE A 85 5.30 12.81 -12.03
N GLY A 86 4.89 13.16 -10.81
CA GLY A 86 3.82 14.13 -10.56
C GLY A 86 2.46 13.54 -10.20
N TRP A 87 2.28 12.22 -10.21
CA TRP A 87 1.04 11.61 -9.69
C TRP A 87 1.07 11.48 -8.17
N GLN A 88 0.12 12.18 -7.52
CA GLN A 88 0.14 12.50 -6.10
C GLN A 88 -0.87 11.68 -5.28
N ASP A 89 -1.69 10.82 -5.88
CA ASP A 89 -2.87 10.24 -5.20
C ASP A 89 -2.52 9.48 -3.92
N MET A 90 -1.45 8.68 -3.94
CA MET A 90 -0.96 8.00 -2.74
C MET A 90 -0.42 9.00 -1.71
N GLN A 91 0.30 10.03 -2.15
CA GLN A 91 0.82 11.06 -1.25
C GLN A 91 -0.32 11.86 -0.60
N THR A 92 -1.31 12.26 -1.38
CA THR A 92 -2.55 12.90 -0.94
C THR A 92 -3.31 12.00 0.02
N LEU A 93 -3.49 10.71 -0.29
CA LEU A 93 -4.17 9.76 0.59
C LEU A 93 -3.47 9.68 1.96
N ILE A 94 -2.14 9.53 1.98
CA ILE A 94 -1.40 9.46 3.24
C ILE A 94 -1.53 10.78 4.01
N ARG A 95 -1.45 11.93 3.33
CA ARG A 95 -1.65 13.25 3.94
C ARG A 95 -3.04 13.38 4.57
N VAL A 96 -4.10 13.04 3.84
CA VAL A 96 -5.48 13.05 4.34
C VAL A 96 -5.65 12.10 5.51
N THR A 97 -5.03 10.92 5.45
CA THR A 97 -5.08 9.94 6.54
C THR A 97 -4.39 10.46 7.80
N LEU A 98 -3.24 11.13 7.65
CA LEU A 98 -2.55 11.79 8.76
C LEU A 98 -3.40 12.91 9.36
N THR A 99 -3.89 13.83 8.53
CA THR A 99 -4.67 14.99 9.00
C THR A 99 -6.01 14.59 9.61
N SER A 100 -6.60 13.47 9.19
CA SER A 100 -7.89 12.99 9.72
C SER A 100 -7.76 11.99 10.87
N ALA A 101 -6.55 11.54 11.22
CA ALA A 101 -6.36 10.58 12.31
C ALA A 101 -6.67 11.22 13.67
N GLU A 102 -7.43 10.51 14.50
CA GLU A 102 -7.85 10.98 15.84
C GLU A 102 -7.10 10.29 16.98
N GLU A 103 -6.82 8.99 16.86
CA GLU A 103 -6.18 8.22 17.94
C GLU A 103 -4.82 7.66 17.55
N ARG A 104 -4.71 7.12 16.33
CA ARG A 104 -3.52 6.40 15.89
C ARG A 104 -3.34 6.41 14.37
N PHE A 105 -2.09 6.56 13.96
CA PHE A 105 -1.64 6.37 12.58
C PHE A 105 -0.52 5.30 12.54
N ARG A 106 -0.61 4.35 11.62
CA ARG A 106 0.39 3.29 11.42
C ARG A 106 0.79 3.20 9.97
N LEU A 107 2.06 3.41 9.68
CA LEU A 107 2.62 3.28 8.33
C LEU A 107 3.67 2.18 8.29
N ALA A 108 3.45 1.17 7.44
CA ALA A 108 4.47 0.18 7.11
C ALA A 108 5.01 0.49 5.71
N THR A 109 6.32 0.75 5.58
CA THR A 109 6.96 1.05 4.30
C THR A 109 8.36 0.43 4.22
N ALA A 110 8.75 -0.06 3.04
CA ALA A 110 10.11 -0.50 2.77
C ALA A 110 11.10 0.69 2.72
N TYR A 111 10.61 1.84 2.23
CA TYR A 111 11.39 3.03 2.01
C TYR A 111 10.80 4.22 2.76
N PHE A 112 11.55 4.69 3.76
CA PHE A 112 11.24 5.94 4.45
C PHE A 112 12.22 7.01 3.95
N ALA A 113 11.73 7.86 3.04
CA ALA A 113 12.45 8.99 2.46
C ALA A 113 11.49 10.19 2.38
N PRO A 114 11.07 10.75 3.53
CA PRO A 114 10.07 11.81 3.59
C PRO A 114 10.62 13.14 3.09
N ASP A 115 9.74 13.98 2.55
CA ASP A 115 10.01 15.41 2.37
C ASP A 115 9.75 16.18 3.67
N THR A 116 10.18 17.44 3.72
CA THR A 116 9.99 18.31 4.90
C THR A 116 8.51 18.43 5.28
N TYR A 117 7.64 18.57 4.27
CA TYR A 117 6.21 18.72 4.49
C TYR A 117 5.59 17.48 5.18
N PHE A 118 6.02 16.28 4.80
CA PHE A 118 5.57 15.05 5.44
C PHE A 118 6.03 14.94 6.90
N ILE A 119 7.26 15.39 7.19
CA ILE A 119 7.76 15.48 8.57
C ILE A 119 6.93 16.46 9.39
N ASP A 120 6.61 17.63 8.84
CA ASP A 120 5.78 18.63 9.53
C ASP A 120 4.39 18.07 9.86
N LEU A 121 3.74 17.39 8.91
CA LEU A 121 2.45 16.73 9.14
C LEU A 121 2.51 15.63 10.21
N LEU A 122 3.60 14.87 10.28
CA LEU A 122 3.81 13.88 11.34
C LEU A 122 3.94 14.56 12.71
N CYS A 123 4.68 15.67 12.78
CA CYS A 123 4.83 16.46 14.00
C CYS A 123 3.49 17.05 14.45
N GLU A 124 2.72 17.65 13.54
CA GLU A 124 1.37 18.16 13.81
C GLU A 124 0.42 17.04 14.30
N THR A 125 0.53 15.87 13.70
CA THR A 125 -0.25 14.69 14.12
C THR A 125 0.11 14.26 15.54
N ALA A 126 1.39 14.20 15.88
CA ALA A 126 1.83 13.90 17.24
C ALA A 126 1.41 14.99 18.25
N GLN A 127 1.47 16.27 17.88
CA GLN A 127 1.03 17.40 18.72
C GLN A 127 -0.46 17.35 19.05
N ARG A 128 -1.29 16.77 18.17
CA ARG A 128 -2.72 16.51 18.43
C ARG A 128 -2.96 15.34 19.40
N GLY A 129 -1.91 14.67 19.90
CA GLY A 129 -2.00 13.50 20.77
C GLY A 129 -2.23 12.18 20.03
N VAL A 130 -2.16 12.19 18.69
CA VAL A 130 -2.34 11.00 17.86
C VAL A 130 -1.06 10.16 17.87
N ARG A 131 -1.17 8.86 18.14
CA ARG A 131 -0.01 7.95 18.15
C ARG A 131 0.43 7.61 16.73
N ALA A 132 1.53 8.20 16.26
CA ALA A 132 2.13 7.90 14.96
C ALA A 132 3.22 6.81 15.08
N GLU A 133 3.01 5.67 14.43
CA GLU A 133 3.94 4.54 14.41
C GLU A 133 4.41 4.26 12.98
N MET A 134 5.72 4.23 12.77
CA MET A 134 6.32 3.86 11.49
C MET A 134 7.09 2.55 11.60
N ARG A 135 6.84 1.65 10.67
CA ARG A 135 7.51 0.36 10.59
C ARG A 135 8.24 0.24 9.26
N GLY A 136 9.58 0.18 9.35
CA GLY A 136 10.43 -0.15 8.22
C GLY A 136 10.31 -1.64 7.84
N GLY A 137 10.57 -1.95 6.57
CA GLY A 137 10.82 -3.33 6.12
C GLY A 137 12.03 -3.95 6.82
N PRO A 138 12.15 -5.29 6.88
CA PRO A 138 13.36 -5.95 7.36
C PRO A 138 14.56 -5.51 6.50
N ALA A 139 15.70 -5.23 7.14
CA ALA A 139 16.94 -4.95 6.45
C ALA A 139 17.39 -6.22 5.70
N GLY A 140 17.05 -6.33 4.41
CA GLY A 140 17.53 -7.38 3.54
C GLY A 140 19.05 -7.24 3.35
N ARG A 141 19.78 -8.36 3.45
CA ARG A 141 21.25 -8.45 3.42
C ARG A 141 21.92 -8.01 2.09
N GLY A 142 21.20 -7.42 1.15
CA GLY A 142 21.66 -7.13 -0.21
C GLY A 142 21.78 -5.65 -0.59
N ASP A 143 21.28 -4.71 0.23
CA ASP A 143 21.22 -3.31 -0.18
C ASP A 143 22.47 -2.54 0.28
N ARG A 144 23.52 -2.50 -0.57
CA ARG A 144 24.77 -1.75 -0.30
C ARG A 144 24.62 -0.24 -0.47
N HIS A 145 23.42 0.26 -0.72
CA HIS A 145 23.15 1.69 -0.84
C HIS A 145 22.05 2.13 0.14
N ARG A 146 22.33 2.03 1.44
CA ARG A 146 21.53 2.78 2.42
C ARG A 146 22.38 3.49 3.46
N ALA A 147 22.22 4.80 3.50
CA ALA A 147 22.65 5.66 4.58
C ALA A 147 21.99 5.20 5.90
N PRO A 148 22.67 5.35 7.06
CA PRO A 148 22.19 4.78 8.31
C PRO A 148 20.89 5.46 8.76
N ALA A 149 19.80 4.70 8.82
CA ALA A 149 18.59 5.11 9.52
C ALA A 149 18.93 5.15 11.02
N SER A 150 19.03 6.35 11.57
CA SER A 150 19.16 6.57 13.00
C SER A 150 17.93 6.00 13.72
N ARG A 151 18.18 5.23 14.78
CA ARG A 151 17.17 4.84 15.76
C ARG A 151 16.59 6.12 16.37
N ALA A 152 15.38 6.49 15.98
CA ALA A 152 14.53 7.40 16.76
C ALA A 152 13.35 6.59 17.30
N VAL A 153 13.62 5.76 18.31
CA VAL A 153 12.60 5.42 19.30
C VAL A 153 12.72 6.52 20.35
N GLN A 154 11.95 7.59 20.18
CA GLN A 154 11.64 8.49 21.28
C GLN A 154 10.17 8.29 21.61
N THR A 155 9.94 7.51 22.66
CA THR A 155 8.73 7.63 23.46
C THR A 155 8.80 9.02 24.09
N LEU A 156 8.04 9.98 23.57
CA LEU A 156 7.74 11.20 24.32
C LEU A 156 6.59 10.85 25.27
N GLY A 157 6.80 11.15 26.56
CA GLY A 157 6.03 10.66 27.71
C GLY A 157 4.65 11.25 27.86
#